data_AF-A0A7V8WMG4-F1
#
_entry.id   AF-A0A7V8WMG4-F1
#
_cell.length_a   1.000
_cell.length_b   1.000
_cell.length_c   1.000
_cell.angle_alpha   90.00
_cell.angle_beta   90.00
_cell.angle_gamma   90.00
#
_symmetry.space_group_name_H-M   'P 1'
#
loop_
_entity.id
_entity.type
_entity.pdbx_description
1 polymer ?
#
loop_
_entity_poly.entity_id
_entity_poly.type
_entity_poly.pdbx_seq_one_letter_code
_entity_poly.pdbx_strand_id
1 'polypeptide(L)'
;GERGLLGLALHPNYRKNHFLYVFYVNASPLESRVARFKVKGNRCRSRKDIVANVPAPSGYHIGGQLEFAGGKLFVSVGEGHDPGNAQDKGSRLGKVLRYNPDGSIPRGNPFSKPGNRSPVWSYGHRNGFGLTHKPGTQKLYQTENGPECDDELNRIKRGRNYGWGNGYSCGDAGVGPRPKRPLHRWGAVIAVTDPWWYKGRMKRLNGDIYAGGFSDGALHRLVMNDKGTKVRRDKIIRRGEGIVDVSKGPGGWLYFMTATEMYRIVPD
;
A
#
# COMPACT_ATOMS: atom_id res chain seq x y z
N GLY A 1 2.90 15.22 -2.76
CA GLY A 1 1.86 15.26 -3.83
C GLY A 1 1.53 13.85 -4.25
N GLU A 2 0.38 13.61 -4.86
CA GLU A 2 -0.09 12.24 -5.17
C GLU A 2 0.28 11.75 -6.57
N ARG A 3 1.15 12.48 -7.28
CA ARG A 3 1.54 12.22 -8.68
C ARG A 3 3.07 12.20 -8.82
N GLY A 4 3.53 11.70 -9.96
CA GLY A 4 4.95 11.56 -10.26
C GLY A 4 5.41 10.11 -10.11
N LEU A 5 6.67 9.91 -9.70
CA LEU A 5 7.19 8.61 -9.30
C LEU A 5 6.83 8.38 -7.82
N LEU A 6 6.17 7.26 -7.53
CA LEU A 6 5.63 6.95 -6.20
C LEU A 6 6.26 5.67 -5.66
N GLY A 7 5.54 4.54 -5.68
CA GLY A 7 5.99 3.28 -5.11
C GLY A 7 7.16 2.64 -5.86
N LEU A 8 8.08 2.08 -5.07
CA LEU A 8 9.20 1.27 -5.55
C LEU A 8 9.18 -0.10 -4.88
N ALA A 9 9.38 -1.16 -5.66
CA ALA A 9 9.49 -2.51 -5.12
C ALA A 9 10.61 -3.29 -5.82
N LEU A 10 11.49 -3.88 -5.02
CA LEU A 10 12.47 -4.85 -5.52
C LEU A 10 11.79 -6.21 -5.69
N HIS A 11 12.11 -6.91 -6.78
CA HIS A 11 11.68 -8.30 -6.92
C HIS A 11 12.22 -9.15 -5.75
N PRO A 12 11.50 -10.16 -5.22
CA PRO A 12 11.99 -10.99 -4.12
C PRO A 12 13.36 -11.66 -4.39
N ASN A 13 13.62 -11.99 -5.66
CA ASN A 13 14.90 -12.50 -6.16
C ASN A 13 15.85 -11.41 -6.71
N TYR A 14 15.76 -10.17 -6.24
CA TYR A 14 16.53 -9.02 -6.78
C TYR A 14 18.03 -9.30 -6.83
N ARG A 15 18.59 -10.00 -5.82
CA ARG A 15 20.01 -10.39 -5.80
C ARG A 15 20.46 -11.23 -7.00
N LYS A 16 19.52 -11.87 -7.71
CA LYS A 16 19.79 -12.71 -8.89
C LYS A 16 19.35 -12.04 -10.18
N ASN A 17 18.16 -11.42 -10.20
CA ASN A 17 17.56 -10.91 -11.43
C ASN A 17 17.66 -9.39 -11.62
N HIS A 18 17.97 -8.66 -10.54
CA HIS A 18 18.09 -7.20 -10.52
C HIS A 18 16.84 -6.46 -11.03
N PHE A 19 15.64 -7.00 -10.79
CA PHE A 19 14.40 -6.33 -11.21
C PHE A 19 13.86 -5.36 -10.17
N LEU A 20 13.70 -4.10 -10.58
CA LEU A 20 13.03 -3.02 -9.85
C LEU A 20 11.69 -2.72 -10.52
N TYR A 21 10.64 -2.56 -9.72
CA TYR A 21 9.30 -2.14 -10.15
C TYR A 21 9.06 -0.72 -9.66
N VAL A 22 8.49 0.12 -10.52
CA VAL A 22 8.25 1.54 -10.28
C VAL A 22 6.79 1.83 -10.62
N PHE A 23 6.03 2.33 -9.65
CA PHE A 23 4.73 2.93 -9.87
C PHE A 23 4.93 4.41 -10.19
N TYR A 24 4.26 4.90 -11.22
CA TYR A 24 4.28 6.32 -11.55
C TYR A 24 2.99 6.75 -12.26
N VAL A 25 2.72 8.06 -12.25
CA VAL A 25 1.63 8.68 -13.00
C VAL A 25 2.19 9.28 -14.28
N ASN A 26 1.71 8.78 -15.42
CA ASN A 26 1.96 9.36 -16.74
C ASN A 26 1.11 10.62 -16.93
N ALA A 27 1.64 11.66 -17.57
CA ALA A 27 0.95 12.95 -17.67
C ALA A 27 -0.07 13.01 -18.82
N SER A 28 0.19 12.30 -19.92
CA SER A 28 -0.68 12.27 -21.11
C SER A 28 -0.63 10.90 -21.81
N PRO A 29 -1.71 10.10 -21.78
CA PRO A 29 -2.92 10.31 -20.97
C PRO A 29 -2.59 10.28 -19.46
N LEU A 30 -3.44 10.90 -18.65
CA LEU A 30 -3.30 10.92 -17.20
C LEU A 30 -3.66 9.55 -16.61
N GLU A 31 -2.65 8.74 -16.33
CA GLU A 31 -2.85 7.35 -15.89
C GLU A 31 -1.72 6.85 -15.00
N SER A 32 -2.07 5.94 -14.09
CA SER A 32 -1.13 5.18 -13.29
C SER A 32 -0.55 4.01 -14.07
N ARG A 33 0.76 3.82 -13.95
CA ARG A 33 1.51 2.74 -14.57
C ARG A 33 2.43 2.07 -13.56
N VAL A 34 2.71 0.80 -13.80
CA VAL A 34 3.82 0.08 -13.17
C VAL A 34 4.75 -0.40 -14.27
N ALA A 35 6.00 0.02 -14.20
CA ALA A 35 7.06 -0.46 -15.08
C ALA A 35 8.09 -1.26 -14.29
N ARG A 36 8.63 -2.30 -14.92
CA ARG A 36 9.79 -3.06 -14.41
C ARG A 36 11.03 -2.67 -15.19
N PHE A 37 12.13 -2.51 -14.49
CA PHE A 37 13.46 -2.28 -15.04
C PHE A 37 14.42 -3.37 -14.58
N LYS A 38 15.45 -3.65 -15.39
CA LYS A 38 16.65 -4.37 -14.95
C LYS A 38 17.70 -3.35 -14.52
N VAL A 39 18.15 -3.41 -13.28
CA VAL A 39 19.17 -2.50 -12.75
C VAL A 39 20.56 -3.05 -13.08
N LYS A 40 21.40 -2.25 -13.75
CA LYS A 40 22.81 -2.58 -14.05
C LYS A 40 23.67 -1.35 -13.83
N GLY A 41 24.71 -1.46 -12.99
CA GLY A 41 25.61 -0.34 -12.67
C GLY A 41 24.86 0.87 -12.10
N ASN A 42 23.92 0.64 -11.17
CA ASN A 42 23.05 1.66 -10.57
C ASN A 42 22.21 2.46 -11.57
N ARG A 43 21.93 1.90 -12.76
CA ARG A 43 21.06 2.51 -13.77
C ARG A 43 19.92 1.56 -14.14
N CYS A 44 18.73 2.12 -14.28
CA CYS A 44 17.58 1.41 -14.83
C CYS A 44 17.77 1.16 -16.33
N ARG A 45 17.65 -0.10 -16.75
CA ARG A 45 17.73 -0.56 -18.15
C ARG A 45 16.54 -1.45 -18.47
N SER A 46 16.31 -1.73 -19.75
CA SER A 46 15.35 -2.75 -20.22
C SER A 46 13.96 -2.63 -19.59
N ARG A 47 13.32 -1.46 -19.79
CA ARG A 47 11.96 -1.19 -19.31
C ARG A 47 10.98 -2.21 -19.89
N LYS A 48 10.05 -2.70 -19.07
CA LYS A 48 8.86 -3.46 -19.47
C LYS A 48 7.66 -2.93 -18.70
N ASP A 49 6.57 -2.62 -19.40
CA ASP A 49 5.31 -2.25 -18.74
C ASP A 49 4.65 -3.50 -18.12
N ILE A 50 4.25 -3.38 -16.85
CA ILE A 50 3.67 -4.46 -16.02
C ILE A 50 2.19 -4.19 -15.78
N VAL A 51 1.86 -2.94 -15.48
CA VAL A 51 0.49 -2.44 -15.37
C VAL A 51 0.42 -1.16 -16.18
N ALA A 52 -0.55 -1.07 -17.09
CA ALA A 52 -0.79 0.11 -17.91
C ALA A 52 -2.28 0.47 -17.92
N ASN A 53 -2.61 1.68 -18.40
CA ASN A 53 -3.97 2.14 -18.67
C ASN A 53 -4.88 2.23 -17.43
N VAL A 54 -4.33 2.38 -16.22
CA VAL A 54 -5.16 2.62 -15.02
C VAL A 54 -5.47 4.11 -15.00
N PRO A 55 -6.72 4.56 -15.26
CA PRO A 55 -7.01 5.98 -15.35
C PRO A 55 -6.64 6.73 -14.07
N ALA A 56 -6.30 8.02 -14.16
CA ALA A 56 -6.08 8.87 -12.99
C ALA A 56 -6.90 10.17 -13.14
N PRO A 57 -8.24 10.08 -13.25
CA PRO A 57 -9.10 11.11 -13.86
C PRO A 57 -9.03 12.48 -13.19
N SER A 58 -8.91 12.54 -11.86
CA SER A 58 -8.80 13.81 -11.11
C SER A 58 -7.35 14.22 -10.80
N GLY A 59 -6.39 13.33 -10.99
CA GLY A 59 -5.02 13.50 -10.48
C GLY A 59 -4.89 13.43 -8.96
N TYR A 60 -5.97 13.08 -8.25
CA TYR A 60 -6.02 12.83 -6.81
C TYR A 60 -6.47 11.39 -6.53
N HIS A 61 -6.24 10.93 -5.31
CA HIS A 61 -6.50 9.58 -4.84
C HIS A 61 -5.86 8.53 -5.75
N ILE A 62 -4.55 8.67 -5.96
CA ILE A 62 -3.78 7.79 -6.84
C ILE A 62 -3.39 6.49 -6.12
N GLY A 63 -3.14 6.55 -4.81
CA GLY A 63 -2.46 5.50 -4.07
C GLY A 63 -1.01 5.39 -4.56
N GLY A 64 -0.63 4.22 -5.10
CA GLY A 64 0.64 4.07 -5.81
C GLY A 64 1.68 3.20 -5.13
N GLN A 65 1.31 2.47 -4.07
CA GLN A 65 2.24 1.58 -3.39
C GLN A 65 2.30 0.19 -4.02
N LEU A 66 3.50 -0.40 -3.99
CA LEU A 66 3.82 -1.71 -4.53
C LEU A 66 4.32 -2.63 -3.43
N GLU A 67 3.83 -3.87 -3.39
CA GLU A 67 4.34 -4.86 -2.44
C GLU A 67 4.41 -6.27 -3.05
N PHE A 68 5.50 -6.99 -2.75
CA PHE A 68 5.63 -8.40 -3.13
C PHE A 68 5.27 -9.32 -1.97
N ALA A 69 4.27 -10.17 -2.16
CA ALA A 69 3.89 -11.21 -1.20
C ALA A 69 3.50 -12.51 -1.92
N GLY A 70 3.97 -13.66 -1.41
CA GLY A 70 3.63 -14.97 -2.00
C GLY A 70 4.00 -15.12 -3.49
N GLY A 71 5.06 -14.43 -3.94
CA GLY A 71 5.48 -14.44 -5.34
C GLY A 71 4.50 -13.74 -6.30
N LYS A 72 3.71 -12.78 -5.78
CA LYS A 72 2.80 -11.93 -6.55
C LYS A 72 3.11 -10.46 -6.24
N LEU A 73 2.86 -9.61 -7.22
CA LEU A 73 2.94 -8.16 -7.08
C LEU A 73 1.54 -7.64 -6.71
N PHE A 74 1.45 -6.90 -5.62
CA PHE A 74 0.26 -6.17 -5.22
C PHE A 74 0.45 -4.68 -5.49
N VAL A 75 -0.61 -4.02 -5.93
CA VAL A 75 -0.61 -2.60 -6.30
C VAL A 75 -1.79 -1.93 -5.61
N SER A 76 -1.53 -0.91 -4.81
CA SER A 76 -2.58 -0.05 -4.23
C SER A 76 -2.94 1.04 -5.22
N VAL A 77 -4.24 1.18 -5.53
CA VAL A 77 -4.76 2.19 -6.44
C VAL A 77 -5.95 2.86 -5.77
N GLY A 78 -5.89 4.17 -5.58
CA GLY A 78 -7.00 4.93 -5.01
C GLY A 78 -8.17 5.09 -5.99
N GLU A 79 -9.29 5.62 -5.52
CA GLU A 79 -10.54 5.64 -6.30
C GLU A 79 -10.66 6.76 -7.35
N GLY A 80 -9.69 7.69 -7.38
CA GLY A 80 -9.66 8.76 -8.36
C GLY A 80 -10.57 9.95 -8.03
N HIS A 81 -10.98 10.11 -6.77
CA HIS A 81 -11.88 11.17 -6.27
C HIS A 81 -13.34 11.06 -6.76
N ASP A 82 -13.74 9.86 -7.15
CA ASP A 82 -15.12 9.40 -7.33
C ASP A 82 -15.34 8.10 -6.50
N PRO A 83 -15.97 8.21 -5.31
CA PRO A 83 -16.16 7.07 -4.42
C PRO A 83 -16.97 5.91 -5.04
N GLY A 84 -17.75 6.15 -6.10
CA GLY A 84 -18.46 5.10 -6.83
C GLY A 84 -17.51 4.05 -7.41
N ASN A 85 -16.32 4.47 -7.85
CA ASN A 85 -15.30 3.58 -8.38
C ASN A 85 -14.86 2.52 -7.38
N ALA A 86 -14.79 2.85 -6.08
CA ALA A 86 -14.32 1.93 -5.06
C ALA A 86 -15.18 0.66 -4.95
N GLN A 87 -16.49 0.79 -5.11
CA GLN A 87 -17.45 -0.32 -5.07
C GLN A 87 -17.62 -1.06 -6.41
N ASP A 88 -17.33 -0.41 -7.54
CA ASP A 88 -17.35 -1.08 -8.84
C ASP A 88 -16.17 -2.07 -8.97
N LYS A 89 -16.48 -3.36 -9.14
CA LYS A 89 -15.50 -4.44 -9.31
C LYS A 89 -14.98 -4.56 -10.75
N GLY A 90 -15.60 -3.89 -11.71
CA GLY A 90 -15.14 -3.75 -13.09
C GLY A 90 -13.99 -2.74 -13.22
N SER A 91 -14.04 -1.68 -12.42
CA SER A 91 -12.97 -0.69 -12.30
C SER A 91 -11.70 -1.21 -11.62
N ARG A 92 -10.58 -0.57 -11.93
CA ARG A 92 -9.28 -0.75 -11.26
C ARG A 92 -8.99 0.30 -10.18
N LEU A 93 -9.88 1.26 -10.00
CA LEU A 93 -9.78 2.38 -9.06
C LEU A 93 -10.39 2.02 -7.71
N GLY A 94 -9.74 2.40 -6.60
CA GLY A 94 -10.19 2.09 -5.24
C GLY A 94 -10.02 0.60 -4.91
N LYS A 95 -8.87 0.05 -5.29
CA LYS A 95 -8.56 -1.39 -5.26
C LYS A 95 -7.17 -1.66 -4.70
N VAL A 96 -7.01 -2.85 -4.13
CA VAL A 96 -5.71 -3.54 -4.19
C VAL A 96 -5.78 -4.52 -5.35
N LEU A 97 -4.85 -4.38 -6.28
CA LEU A 97 -4.70 -5.25 -7.46
C LEU A 97 -3.64 -6.32 -7.20
N ARG A 98 -3.73 -7.47 -7.88
CA ARG A 98 -2.77 -8.58 -7.78
C ARG A 98 -2.37 -9.08 -9.17
N TYR A 99 -1.07 -9.05 -9.43
CA TYR A 99 -0.42 -9.45 -10.66
C TYR A 99 0.66 -10.52 -10.43
N ASN A 100 1.00 -11.27 -11.48
CA ASN A 100 2.27 -11.99 -11.53
C ASN A 100 3.42 -10.98 -11.75
N PRO A 101 4.67 -11.33 -11.41
CA PRO A 101 5.81 -10.43 -11.63
C PRO A 101 6.03 -10.00 -13.09
N ASP A 102 5.49 -10.73 -14.05
CA ASP A 102 5.60 -10.43 -15.49
C ASP A 102 4.47 -9.53 -16.03
N GLY A 103 3.49 -9.16 -15.20
CA GLY A 103 2.30 -8.37 -15.55
C GLY A 103 1.06 -9.20 -15.89
N SER A 104 1.18 -10.53 -16.01
CA SER A 104 0.01 -11.38 -16.28
C SER A 104 -0.91 -11.48 -15.06
N ILE A 105 -2.22 -11.66 -15.31
CA ILE A 105 -3.23 -11.75 -14.24
C ILE A 105 -3.26 -13.18 -13.66
N PRO A 106 -2.95 -13.39 -12.37
CA PRO A 106 -2.84 -14.71 -11.77
C PRO A 106 -4.15 -15.50 -11.78
N ARG A 107 -4.06 -16.82 -11.93
CA ARG A 107 -5.22 -17.71 -11.68
C ARG A 107 -5.66 -17.56 -10.21
N GLY A 108 -6.96 -17.63 -9.98
CA GLY A 108 -7.55 -17.47 -8.65
C GLY A 108 -7.79 -16.03 -8.18
N ASN A 109 -7.62 -15.00 -9.01
CA ASN A 109 -8.16 -13.67 -8.68
C ASN A 109 -9.69 -13.76 -8.49
N PRO A 110 -10.24 -13.14 -7.43
CA PRO A 110 -11.62 -13.37 -6.98
C PRO A 110 -12.71 -12.91 -7.96
N PHE A 111 -12.40 -11.95 -8.83
CA PHE A 111 -13.37 -11.36 -9.75
C PHE A 111 -13.08 -11.67 -11.22
N SER A 112 -12.16 -12.61 -11.49
CA SER A 112 -11.93 -13.11 -12.84
C SER A 112 -13.09 -14.00 -13.29
N LYS A 113 -13.54 -13.81 -14.53
CA LYS A 113 -14.53 -14.65 -15.23
C LYS A 113 -13.87 -15.31 -16.46
N PRO A 114 -14.44 -16.38 -17.03
CA PRO A 114 -14.01 -16.87 -18.34
C PRO A 114 -14.01 -15.73 -19.38
N GLY A 115 -12.96 -15.64 -20.20
CA GLY A 115 -12.80 -14.56 -21.20
C GLY A 115 -12.45 -13.17 -20.64
N ASN A 116 -12.64 -12.90 -19.34
CA ASN A 116 -12.32 -11.61 -18.72
C ASN A 116 -11.60 -11.77 -17.38
N ARG A 117 -10.27 -11.59 -17.42
CA ARG A 117 -9.41 -11.71 -16.24
C ARG A 117 -9.33 -10.37 -15.51
N SER A 118 -9.80 -10.35 -14.27
CA SER A 118 -9.73 -9.16 -13.41
C SER A 118 -8.48 -9.19 -12.52
N PRO A 119 -7.69 -8.10 -12.45
CA PRO A 119 -6.57 -7.97 -11.52
C PRO A 119 -7.00 -7.68 -10.08
N VAL A 120 -8.29 -7.37 -9.84
CA VAL A 120 -8.78 -6.94 -8.53
C VAL A 120 -8.63 -8.04 -7.49
N TRP A 121 -7.95 -7.73 -6.38
CA TRP A 121 -7.79 -8.60 -5.23
C TRP A 121 -8.74 -8.23 -4.09
N SER A 122 -8.89 -6.94 -3.81
CA SER A 122 -9.89 -6.37 -2.89
C SER A 122 -10.36 -5.01 -3.38
N TYR A 123 -11.49 -4.55 -2.85
CA TYR A 123 -12.16 -3.33 -3.29
C TYR A 123 -12.78 -2.57 -2.11
N GLY A 124 -13.37 -1.41 -2.36
CA GLY A 124 -13.89 -0.52 -1.32
C GLY A 124 -12.78 0.24 -0.59
N HIS A 125 -11.78 0.72 -1.35
CA HIS A 125 -10.64 1.52 -0.87
C HIS A 125 -10.76 2.96 -1.38
N ARG A 126 -10.44 3.94 -0.55
CA ARG A 126 -10.34 5.37 -0.84
C ARG A 126 -8.99 5.73 -1.45
N ASN A 127 -7.98 5.98 -0.61
CA ASN A 127 -6.66 6.42 -1.05
C ASN A 127 -5.56 5.69 -0.26
N GLY A 128 -5.22 4.49 -0.72
CA GLY A 128 -4.24 3.64 -0.06
C GLY A 128 -2.80 4.04 -0.37
N PHE A 129 -2.16 4.77 0.55
CA PHE A 129 -0.76 5.19 0.44
C PHE A 129 0.26 4.11 0.82
N GLY A 130 -0.18 2.99 1.40
CA GLY A 130 0.76 2.04 1.96
C GLY A 130 0.39 0.57 1.78
N LEU A 131 1.38 -0.29 1.63
CA LEU A 131 1.22 -1.75 1.51
C LEU A 131 2.44 -2.48 2.06
N THR A 132 2.19 -3.43 2.96
CA THR A 132 3.23 -4.32 3.48
C THR A 132 2.70 -5.73 3.69
N HIS A 133 3.60 -6.70 3.81
CA HIS A 133 3.25 -8.07 4.22
C HIS A 133 3.95 -8.47 5.51
N LYS A 134 3.28 -9.33 6.30
CA LYS A 134 3.93 -9.98 7.45
C LYS A 134 5.02 -10.94 6.94
N PRO A 135 6.29 -10.74 7.31
CA PRO A 135 7.41 -11.53 6.81
C PRO A 135 7.23 -13.04 7.04
N GLY A 136 7.56 -13.83 6.02
CA GLY A 136 7.40 -15.29 6.03
C GLY A 136 5.95 -15.76 5.86
N THR A 137 5.02 -14.87 5.51
CA THR A 137 3.62 -15.21 5.24
C THR A 137 3.10 -14.47 4.00
N GLN A 138 1.84 -14.69 3.63
CA GLN A 138 1.15 -13.96 2.57
C GLN A 138 0.10 -12.96 3.13
N LYS A 139 0.18 -12.62 4.43
CA LYS A 139 -0.77 -11.70 5.06
C LYS A 139 -0.37 -10.27 4.70
N LEU A 140 -1.26 -9.58 3.99
CA LEU A 140 -1.09 -8.19 3.56
C LEU A 140 -1.78 -7.22 4.52
N TYR A 141 -1.19 -6.04 4.63
CA TYR A 141 -1.67 -4.92 5.42
C TYR A 141 -1.53 -3.65 4.59
N GLN A 142 -2.47 -2.73 4.75
CA GLN A 142 -2.56 -1.51 3.97
C GLN A 142 -2.96 -0.37 4.88
N THR A 143 -2.35 0.79 4.70
CA THR A 143 -2.83 2.03 5.27
C THR A 143 -3.59 2.83 4.22
N GLU A 144 -4.61 3.54 4.67
CA GLU A 144 -5.48 4.34 3.82
C GLU A 144 -5.83 5.66 4.49
N ASN A 145 -5.90 6.73 3.69
CA ASN A 145 -6.46 7.97 4.17
C ASN A 145 -7.97 7.98 4.04
N GLY A 146 -8.67 8.25 5.13
CA GLY A 146 -10.09 8.54 5.12
C GLY A 146 -10.36 9.98 4.65
N PRO A 147 -11.62 10.44 4.67
CA PRO A 147 -11.98 11.77 4.19
C PRO A 147 -11.56 12.86 5.20
N GLU A 148 -12.46 13.31 6.06
CA GLU A 148 -12.18 14.21 7.20
C GLU A 148 -11.89 13.47 8.52
N CYS A 149 -11.95 12.14 8.48
CA CYS A 149 -11.83 11.23 9.62
C CYS A 149 -11.29 9.87 9.15
N ASP A 150 -11.18 8.92 10.07
CA ASP A 150 -11.09 7.49 9.77
C ASP A 150 -9.96 7.11 8.80
N ASP A 151 -8.74 7.57 9.06
CA ASP A 151 -7.57 6.91 8.51
C ASP A 151 -7.52 5.48 9.04
N GLU A 152 -7.08 4.52 8.23
CA GLU A 152 -7.23 3.10 8.56
C GLU A 152 -5.94 2.29 8.38
N LEU A 153 -5.73 1.30 9.24
CA LEU A 153 -4.90 0.13 8.95
C LEU A 153 -5.81 -1.07 8.68
N ASN A 154 -5.74 -1.59 7.46
CA ASN A 154 -6.52 -2.71 6.98
C ASN A 154 -5.68 -3.99 6.86
N ARG A 155 -6.28 -5.16 7.14
CA ARG A 155 -5.69 -6.46 6.79
C ARG A 155 -6.31 -6.97 5.50
N ILE A 156 -5.56 -6.83 4.41
CA ILE A 156 -6.02 -7.13 3.06
C ILE A 156 -6.21 -8.64 2.84
N LYS A 157 -7.35 -8.99 2.24
CA LYS A 157 -7.82 -10.36 2.00
C LYS A 157 -8.57 -10.45 0.68
N ARG A 158 -8.40 -11.60 0.02
CA ARG A 158 -9.05 -11.97 -1.23
C ARG A 158 -10.56 -11.68 -1.22
N GLY A 159 -11.01 -10.91 -2.21
CA GLY A 159 -12.40 -10.66 -2.55
C GLY A 159 -13.17 -9.85 -1.51
N ARG A 160 -12.49 -9.21 -0.55
CA ARG A 160 -13.15 -8.45 0.52
C ARG A 160 -13.38 -7.00 0.11
N ASN A 161 -14.51 -6.48 0.59
CA ASN A 161 -14.92 -5.08 0.57
C ASN A 161 -14.37 -4.39 1.83
N TYR A 162 -13.71 -3.25 1.69
CA TYR A 162 -13.18 -2.44 2.81
C TYR A 162 -14.06 -1.22 3.11
N GLY A 163 -15.19 -1.09 2.43
CA GLY A 163 -16.29 -0.26 2.89
C GLY A 163 -16.25 1.19 2.45
N TRP A 164 -15.23 1.67 1.74
CA TRP A 164 -15.28 2.99 1.12
C TRP A 164 -16.20 3.00 -0.11
N GLY A 165 -16.98 4.08 -0.26
CA GLY A 165 -17.83 4.33 -1.42
C GLY A 165 -18.88 5.41 -1.15
N ASN A 166 -19.79 5.63 -2.11
CA ASN A 166 -20.87 6.61 -1.98
C ASN A 166 -21.72 6.34 -0.72
N GLY A 167 -21.93 7.39 0.08
CA GLY A 167 -22.70 7.33 1.32
C GLY A 167 -21.92 6.85 2.55
N TYR A 168 -20.59 6.75 2.48
CA TYR A 168 -19.76 6.50 3.67
C TYR A 168 -19.85 7.68 4.66
N SER A 169 -19.97 7.36 5.95
CA SER A 169 -19.87 8.34 7.05
C SER A 169 -18.81 7.91 8.07
N CYS A 170 -18.18 8.88 8.72
CA CYS A 170 -17.22 8.65 9.80
C CYS A 170 -17.82 7.76 10.90
N GLY A 171 -17.05 6.76 11.36
CA GLY A 171 -17.50 5.82 12.38
C GLY A 171 -18.23 4.60 11.82
N ASP A 172 -18.70 4.63 10.57
CA ASP A 172 -19.50 3.55 10.01
C ASP A 172 -18.71 2.27 9.78
N ALA A 173 -19.46 1.16 9.65
CA ALA A 173 -18.92 -0.13 9.24
C ALA A 173 -18.48 -0.16 7.77
N GLY A 174 -18.83 0.87 6.98
CA GLY A 174 -18.60 0.98 5.54
C GLY A 174 -19.85 0.65 4.70
N VAL A 175 -19.75 0.89 3.39
CA VAL A 175 -20.83 0.68 2.41
C VAL A 175 -20.64 -0.58 1.56
N GLY A 176 -21.70 -0.97 0.85
CA GLY A 176 -21.70 -2.15 -0.01
C GLY A 176 -21.78 -3.48 0.76
N PRO A 177 -21.63 -4.62 0.08
CA PRO A 177 -21.92 -5.91 0.70
C PRO A 177 -20.82 -6.33 1.69
N ARG A 178 -21.24 -6.60 2.94
CA ARG A 178 -20.42 -7.19 4.02
C ARG A 178 -19.04 -6.49 4.18
N PRO A 179 -19.03 -5.17 4.42
CA PRO A 179 -17.79 -4.40 4.53
C PRO A 179 -16.94 -4.92 5.70
N LYS A 180 -15.62 -4.76 5.58
CA LYS A 180 -14.65 -5.19 6.58
C LYS A 180 -14.14 -3.99 7.34
N ARG A 181 -14.35 -4.02 8.65
CA ARG A 181 -13.77 -3.08 9.59
C ARG A 181 -12.23 -3.16 9.56
N PRO A 182 -11.55 -2.03 9.76
CA PRO A 182 -10.10 -2.00 9.85
C PRO A 182 -9.60 -2.68 11.12
N LEU A 183 -8.31 -2.99 11.13
CA LEU A 183 -7.62 -3.44 12.35
C LEU A 183 -7.41 -2.31 13.35
N HIS A 184 -7.26 -1.09 12.83
CA HIS A 184 -7.07 0.13 13.60
C HIS A 184 -7.59 1.31 12.78
N ARG A 185 -8.14 2.30 13.47
CA ARG A 185 -8.73 3.50 12.89
C ARG A 185 -8.27 4.69 13.71
N TRP A 186 -7.73 5.70 13.04
CA TRP A 186 -7.47 7.00 13.63
C TRP A 186 -8.69 7.87 13.36
N GLY A 187 -9.37 8.31 14.42
CA GLY A 187 -10.59 9.11 14.27
C GLY A 187 -10.32 10.47 13.63
N ALA A 188 -9.18 11.08 13.93
CA ALA A 188 -8.67 12.24 13.21
C ALA A 188 -7.75 11.79 12.06
N VAL A 189 -7.78 12.52 10.95
CA VAL A 189 -6.90 12.27 9.80
C VAL A 189 -5.46 12.63 10.17
N ILE A 190 -4.60 11.63 10.23
CA ILE A 190 -3.15 11.81 10.42
C ILE A 190 -2.41 11.83 9.08
N ALA A 191 -3.13 11.63 7.97
CA ALA A 191 -2.59 11.35 6.65
C ALA A 191 -1.58 10.20 6.74
N VAL A 192 -2.07 9.04 7.20
CA VAL A 192 -1.24 7.84 7.37
C VAL A 192 -0.54 7.44 6.07
N THR A 193 0.75 7.13 6.13
CA THR A 193 1.60 6.77 4.99
C THR A 193 2.03 5.30 5.04
N ASP A 194 3.11 4.91 4.35
CA ASP A 194 3.45 3.48 4.16
C ASP A 194 3.65 2.75 5.50
N PRO A 195 2.97 1.60 5.73
CA PRO A 195 3.23 0.76 6.87
C PRO A 195 4.39 -0.18 6.56
N TRP A 196 5.12 -0.58 7.59
CA TRP A 196 6.12 -1.63 7.49
C TRP A 196 5.99 -2.63 8.61
N TRP A 197 5.77 -3.90 8.27
CA TRP A 197 5.88 -4.97 9.25
C TRP A 197 7.35 -5.26 9.54
N TYR A 198 7.83 -4.82 10.71
CA TYR A 198 9.25 -4.91 11.00
C TYR A 198 9.67 -6.33 11.43
N LYS A 199 10.66 -6.86 10.70
CA LYS A 199 11.48 -8.01 11.08
C LYS A 199 12.93 -7.75 10.68
N GLY A 200 13.76 -7.41 11.66
CA GLY A 200 15.13 -7.00 11.42
C GLY A 200 16.04 -7.13 12.64
N ARG A 201 17.04 -6.24 12.67
CA ARG A 201 18.13 -6.20 13.65
C ARG A 201 17.64 -5.83 15.04
N MET A 202 16.72 -4.87 15.15
CA MET A 202 16.19 -4.41 16.43
C MET A 202 15.14 -5.37 16.97
N LYS A 203 15.57 -6.40 17.72
CA LYS A 203 14.69 -7.47 18.19
C LYS A 203 13.46 -6.97 18.96
N ARG A 204 13.61 -5.93 19.79
CA ARG A 204 12.52 -5.29 20.55
C ARG A 204 11.41 -4.66 19.71
N LEU A 205 11.70 -4.38 18.43
CA LEU A 205 10.77 -3.77 17.49
C LEU A 205 10.08 -4.81 16.58
N ASN A 206 10.59 -6.04 16.56
CA ASN A 206 10.09 -7.09 15.66
C ASN A 206 8.64 -7.48 16.00
N GLY A 207 7.87 -7.79 14.95
CA GLY A 207 6.52 -8.31 15.10
C GLY A 207 5.42 -7.26 15.02
N ASP A 208 5.78 -5.98 15.04
CA ASP A 208 4.86 -4.85 14.97
C ASP A 208 4.86 -4.20 13.59
N ILE A 209 3.81 -3.43 13.31
CA ILE A 209 3.72 -2.57 12.12
C ILE A 209 4.10 -1.15 12.54
N TYR A 210 4.91 -0.48 11.73
CA TYR A 210 5.27 0.92 11.90
C TYR A 210 4.69 1.72 10.74
N ALA A 211 4.04 2.85 11.01
CA ALA A 211 3.44 3.69 9.97
C ALA A 211 3.71 5.16 10.28
N GLY A 212 3.97 5.96 9.26
CA GLY A 212 4.09 7.40 9.40
C GLY A 212 2.73 8.08 9.40
N GLY A 213 2.62 9.20 10.12
CA GLY A 213 1.60 10.21 9.88
C GLY A 213 2.24 11.43 9.23
N PHE A 214 1.73 11.84 8.07
CA PHE A 214 2.23 13.04 7.40
C PHE A 214 1.75 14.30 8.13
N SER A 215 0.48 14.35 8.55
CA SER A 215 -0.11 15.55 9.16
C SER A 215 0.34 15.77 10.60
N ASP A 216 0.58 14.70 11.36
CA ASP A 216 0.94 14.79 12.78
C ASP A 216 2.44 14.55 13.06
N GLY A 217 3.20 14.24 12.00
CA GLY A 217 4.63 13.99 12.04
C GLY A 217 5.04 12.80 12.92
N ALA A 218 4.10 11.92 13.28
CA ALA A 218 4.38 10.82 14.17
C ALA A 218 4.84 9.58 13.43
N LEU A 219 5.79 8.88 14.04
CA LEU A 219 6.02 7.48 13.74
C LEU A 219 5.20 6.64 14.72
N HIS A 220 4.15 6.00 14.20
CA HIS A 220 3.28 5.09 14.94
C HIS A 220 3.89 3.70 14.98
N ARG A 221 3.84 3.06 16.15
CA ARG A 221 4.13 1.65 16.38
C ARG A 221 2.81 0.96 16.76
N LEU A 222 2.25 0.25 15.79
CA LEU A 222 1.06 -0.57 15.94
C LEU A 222 1.48 -1.93 16.49
N VAL A 223 1.30 -2.11 17.80
CA VAL A 223 1.67 -3.34 18.51
C VAL A 223 0.72 -4.46 18.09
N MET A 224 1.22 -5.43 17.35
CA MET A 224 0.40 -6.50 16.78
C MET A 224 0.31 -7.69 17.73
N ASN A 225 -0.78 -8.47 17.62
CA ASN A 225 -0.75 -9.84 18.16
C ASN A 225 0.03 -10.78 17.22
N ASP A 226 0.49 -11.93 17.74
CA ASP A 226 1.32 -12.87 16.96
C ASP A 226 0.64 -13.37 15.68
N LYS A 227 -0.69 -13.53 15.74
CA LYS A 227 -1.51 -13.94 14.60
C LYS A 227 -1.62 -12.85 13.52
N GLY A 228 -1.27 -11.61 13.81
CA GLY A 228 -1.37 -10.45 12.94
C GLY A 228 -2.82 -10.12 12.56
N THR A 229 -3.73 -10.23 13.51
CA THR A 229 -5.17 -10.06 13.32
C THR A 229 -5.77 -8.96 14.18
N LYS A 230 -4.98 -8.30 15.04
CA LYS A 230 -5.43 -7.25 15.93
C LYS A 230 -4.26 -6.33 16.26
N VAL A 231 -4.50 -5.01 16.24
CA VAL A 231 -3.65 -4.02 16.89
C VAL A 231 -4.05 -3.97 18.36
N ARG A 232 -3.08 -4.20 19.26
CA ARG A 232 -3.28 -4.17 20.70
C ARG A 232 -3.14 -2.76 21.27
N ARG A 233 -2.19 -2.00 20.73
CA ARG A 233 -1.87 -0.63 21.12
C ARG A 233 -1.30 0.11 19.91
N ASP A 234 -1.61 1.38 19.80
CA ASP A 234 -0.89 2.33 18.96
C ASP A 234 -0.01 3.18 19.88
N LYS A 235 1.29 3.27 19.59
CA LYS A 235 2.25 4.05 20.35
C LYS A 235 2.99 4.98 19.41
N ILE A 236 3.14 6.23 19.82
CA ILE A 236 4.00 7.16 19.10
C ILE A 236 5.42 6.99 19.63
N ILE A 237 6.35 6.67 18.73
CA ILE A 237 7.76 6.47 19.10
C ILE A 237 8.63 7.70 18.81
N ARG A 238 8.15 8.61 17.97
CA ARG A 238 8.77 9.91 17.68
C ARG A 238 7.72 10.84 17.07
N ARG A 239 7.88 12.15 17.25
CA ARG A 239 7.24 13.20 16.46
C ARG A 239 8.28 14.09 15.78
N GLY A 240 7.89 14.78 14.71
CA GLY A 240 8.73 15.70 13.96
C GLY A 240 8.02 16.19 12.71
N GLU A 241 8.74 16.28 11.59
CA GLU A 241 8.14 16.53 10.29
C GLU A 241 7.31 15.34 9.78
N GLY A 242 6.40 15.62 8.84
CA GLY A 242 5.53 14.63 8.21
C GLY A 242 6.29 13.46 7.60
N ILE A 243 5.93 12.25 7.99
CA ILE A 243 6.58 11.02 7.55
C ILE A 243 5.90 10.48 6.30
N VAL A 244 6.67 10.23 5.24
CA VAL A 244 6.18 9.79 3.93
C VAL A 244 6.38 8.31 3.64
N ASP A 245 7.36 7.67 4.30
CA ASP A 245 7.67 6.25 4.10
C ASP A 245 8.31 5.65 5.36
N VAL A 246 8.09 4.36 5.58
CA VAL A 246 8.70 3.56 6.64
C VAL A 246 9.13 2.24 6.02
N SER A 247 10.40 1.84 6.20
CA SER A 247 10.87 0.58 5.62
C SER A 247 12.05 -0.01 6.37
N LYS A 248 12.39 -1.27 6.04
CA LYS A 248 13.64 -1.88 6.52
C LYS A 248 14.75 -1.62 5.51
N GLY A 249 15.79 -0.92 5.95
CA GLY A 249 16.96 -0.62 5.14
C GLY A 249 18.14 -1.58 5.35
N PRO A 250 19.34 -1.20 4.84
CA PRO A 250 20.57 -1.96 4.99
C PRO A 250 20.90 -2.32 6.45
N GLY A 251 21.57 -3.45 6.66
CA GLY A 251 21.88 -3.96 8.00
C GLY A 251 20.65 -4.39 8.82
N GLY A 252 19.45 -4.33 8.24
CA GLY A 252 18.20 -4.73 8.89
C GLY A 252 17.67 -3.70 9.89
N TRP A 253 18.10 -2.44 9.81
CA TRP A 253 17.55 -1.35 10.62
C TRP A 253 16.18 -0.88 10.10
N LEU A 254 15.39 -0.27 10.99
CA LEU A 254 14.15 0.42 10.63
C LEU A 254 14.53 1.84 10.21
N TYR A 255 14.01 2.26 9.07
CA TYR A 255 14.16 3.59 8.51
C TYR A 255 12.80 4.23 8.34
N PHE A 256 12.76 5.54 8.40
CA PHE A 256 11.62 6.33 7.95
C PHE A 256 12.13 7.56 7.20
N MET A 257 11.26 8.17 6.40
CA MET A 257 11.60 9.34 5.59
C MET A 257 10.60 10.46 5.80
N THR A 258 11.08 11.69 5.74
CA THR A 258 10.28 12.89 5.51
C THR A 258 10.37 13.25 4.02
N ALA A 259 9.79 14.37 3.60
CA ALA A 259 9.92 14.84 2.22
C ALA A 259 11.38 15.15 1.82
N THR A 260 12.27 15.39 2.78
CA THR A 260 13.62 15.92 2.57
C THR A 260 14.72 15.04 3.18
N GLU A 261 14.40 14.22 4.19
CA GLU A 261 15.41 13.49 4.96
C GLU A 261 15.07 12.01 5.12
N MET A 262 16.12 11.20 5.27
CA MET A 262 16.03 9.78 5.60
C MET A 262 16.67 9.51 6.95
N TYR A 263 15.91 8.91 7.85
CA TYR A 263 16.32 8.63 9.21
C TYR A 263 16.49 7.13 9.44
N ARG A 264 17.47 6.77 10.25
CA ARG A 264 17.67 5.41 10.77
C ARG A 264 17.36 5.39 12.26
N ILE A 265 16.50 4.47 12.68
CA ILE A 265 16.27 4.22 14.09
C ILE A 265 17.38 3.31 14.62
N VAL A 266 18.09 3.79 15.63
CA VAL A 266 19.15 3.09 16.35
C VAL A 266 18.74 2.89 17.80
N PRO A 267 19.37 1.98 18.55
CA PRO A 267 19.17 1.92 19.98
C PRO A 267 19.78 3.15 20.64
N ASP A 268 19.13 3.62 21.70
CA ASP A 268 19.78 4.44 22.73
C ASP A 268 20.96 3.68 23.36
#